data_AF-A0A3S9V2A8-F1
#
_entry.id   AF-A0A3S9V2A8-F1
#
_cell.length_a   1.000
_cell.length_b   1.000
_cell.length_c   1.000
_cell.angle_alpha   90.00
_cell.angle_beta   90.00
_cell.angle_gamma   90.00
#
_symmetry.space_group_name_H-M   'P 1'
#
loop_
_entity.id
_entity.type
_entity.pdbx_description
1 polymer ?
#
loop_
_entity_poly.entity_id
_entity_poly.type
_entity_poly.pdbx_seq_one_letter_code
_entity_poly.pdbx_strand_id
1 'polypeptide(L)'
;MKQYSAQLEEQQIEILRNCIGKQIQFVNSPGAENRYNSTYIGSYYSFSISIDNDFFLIFKNVWLETDVYNDYWKLIVECGDKPDGIIYNIKQRSYSGPHFTYHLPQALRLEKIEIYQKTELIGEEQVHFDYAVLLHLEEDITLAFFPMESIADGIEMNTNKEHINQALNDCSLRKVIM
;
A
#
# COMPACT_ATOMS: atom_id res chain seq x y z
N MET A 1 -24.86 18.34 5.59
CA MET A 1 -24.03 17.12 5.58
C MET A 1 -22.59 17.53 5.41
N LYS A 2 -21.75 17.32 6.43
CA LYS A 2 -20.32 17.64 6.37
C LYS A 2 -19.60 16.56 5.54
N GLN A 3 -18.62 16.94 4.74
CA GLN A 3 -17.89 16.02 3.87
C GLN A 3 -16.40 16.03 4.20
N TYR A 4 -15.83 14.83 4.32
CA TYR A 4 -14.39 14.61 4.48
C TYR A 4 -13.87 13.85 3.27
N SER A 5 -12.67 14.21 2.81
CA SER A 5 -12.01 13.55 1.70
C SER A 5 -10.58 13.20 2.07
N ALA A 6 -10.24 11.92 1.97
CA ALA A 6 -8.92 11.36 2.22
C ALA A 6 -8.49 10.51 1.02
N GLN A 7 -8.38 11.17 -0.13
CA GLN A 7 -7.92 10.56 -1.37
C GLN A 7 -6.46 10.97 -1.64
N LEU A 8 -5.75 10.13 -2.38
CA LEU A 8 -4.41 10.42 -2.86
C LEU A 8 -4.41 11.69 -3.71
N GLU A 9 -3.48 12.58 -3.38
CA GLU A 9 -3.26 13.86 -4.06
C GLU A 9 -2.63 13.64 -5.43
N GLU A 10 -2.78 14.57 -6.37
CA GLU A 10 -2.30 14.36 -7.75
C GLU A 10 -0.78 14.16 -7.82
N GLN A 11 0.01 14.75 -6.92
CA GLN A 11 1.45 14.47 -6.82
C GLN A 11 1.73 13.00 -6.47
N GLN A 12 0.91 12.40 -5.60
CA GLN A 12 1.04 10.99 -5.20
C GLN A 12 0.58 10.07 -6.33
N ILE A 13 -0.46 10.47 -7.08
CA ILE A 13 -0.84 9.78 -8.32
C ILE A 13 0.29 9.83 -9.35
N GLU A 14 0.94 10.99 -9.52
CA GLU A 14 2.05 11.14 -10.46
C GLU A 14 3.24 10.26 -10.07
N ILE A 15 3.53 10.12 -8.78
CA ILE A 15 4.48 9.13 -8.26
C ILE A 15 4.13 7.71 -8.75
N LEU A 16 2.88 7.28 -8.54
CA LEU A 16 2.43 5.94 -8.94
C LEU A 16 2.52 5.76 -10.47
N ARG A 17 2.15 6.78 -11.24
CA ARG A 17 2.27 6.80 -12.71
C ARG A 17 3.71 6.61 -13.17
N ASN A 18 4.67 7.22 -12.50
CA ASN A 18 6.09 7.08 -12.80
C ASN A 18 6.68 5.71 -12.42
N CYS A 19 5.92 4.84 -11.73
CA CYS A 19 6.30 3.46 -11.45
C CYS A 19 5.83 2.48 -12.53
N ILE A 20 4.87 2.87 -13.40
CA ILE A 20 4.39 1.98 -14.46
C ILE A 20 5.52 1.63 -15.41
N GLY A 21 5.59 0.34 -15.79
CA GLY A 21 6.63 -0.20 -16.67
C GLY A 21 7.97 -0.48 -15.98
N LYS A 22 8.14 -0.11 -14.70
CA LYS A 22 9.36 -0.38 -13.94
C LYS A 22 9.33 -1.75 -13.28
N GLN A 23 10.50 -2.27 -12.95
CA GLN A 23 10.64 -3.57 -12.29
C GLN A 23 10.49 -3.41 -10.78
N ILE A 24 9.55 -4.17 -10.22
CA ILE A 24 9.36 -4.30 -8.79
C ILE A 24 10.25 -5.43 -8.27
N GLN A 25 11.04 -5.08 -7.26
CA GLN A 25 11.72 -6.03 -6.39
C GLN A 25 11.35 -5.68 -4.96
N PHE A 26 11.06 -6.69 -4.15
CA PHE A 26 10.91 -6.44 -2.73
C PHE A 26 12.25 -6.54 -2.02
N VAL A 27 12.38 -5.74 -0.97
CA VAL A 27 13.63 -5.58 -0.23
C VAL A 27 13.91 -6.83 0.57
N ASN A 28 14.90 -7.62 0.15
CA ASN A 28 15.43 -8.72 0.94
C ASN A 28 16.04 -8.16 2.24
N SER A 29 15.34 -8.30 3.36
CA SER A 29 15.81 -7.85 4.66
C SER A 29 15.53 -8.91 5.74
N PRO A 30 16.41 -9.11 6.73
CA PRO A 30 16.40 -10.26 7.67
C PRO A 30 15.26 -10.23 8.72
N GLY A 31 14.17 -9.52 8.45
CA GLY A 31 12.95 -9.51 9.24
C GLY A 31 12.07 -10.74 8.99
N ALA A 32 10.76 -10.62 9.27
CA ALA A 32 9.82 -11.71 9.00
C ALA A 32 9.82 -12.04 7.50
N GLU A 33 10.28 -13.24 7.16
CA GLU A 33 10.39 -13.72 5.78
C GLU A 33 9.03 -14.27 5.31
N ASN A 34 8.55 -13.81 4.15
CA ASN A 34 7.37 -14.38 3.53
C ASN A 34 7.61 -14.76 2.07
N ARG A 35 7.15 -15.96 1.69
CA ARG A 35 7.30 -16.52 0.34
C ARG A 35 6.02 -16.33 -0.46
N TYR A 36 6.17 -16.02 -1.75
CA TYR A 36 5.13 -16.12 -2.77
C TYR A 36 4.30 -17.41 -2.61
N ASN A 37 2.96 -17.30 -2.65
CA ASN A 37 1.94 -18.34 -2.35
C ASN A 37 1.65 -18.67 -0.88
N SER A 38 2.13 -17.89 0.10
CA SER A 38 1.59 -17.96 1.47
C SER A 38 0.49 -16.93 1.66
N THR A 39 -0.62 -17.32 2.29
CA THR A 39 -1.71 -16.41 2.68
C THR A 39 -1.21 -15.54 3.84
N TYR A 40 -0.49 -14.48 3.51
CA TYR A 40 0.07 -13.60 4.54
C TYR A 40 -0.71 -12.30 4.65
N ILE A 41 -1.05 -12.00 5.90
CA ILE A 41 -1.58 -10.73 6.38
C ILE A 41 -0.41 -10.10 7.12
N GLY A 42 0.26 -9.15 6.49
CA GLY A 42 1.32 -8.37 7.12
C GLY A 42 0.78 -7.07 7.64
N SER A 43 0.95 -6.81 8.94
CA SER A 43 0.52 -5.55 9.57
C SER A 43 1.74 -4.67 9.82
N TYR A 44 1.90 -3.62 9.03
CA TYR A 44 3.04 -2.71 9.16
C TYR A 44 2.60 -1.26 9.04
N TYR A 45 3.32 -0.36 9.72
CA TYR A 45 3.12 1.09 9.63
C TYR A 45 3.53 1.66 8.27
N SER A 46 4.41 0.95 7.54
CA SER A 46 4.74 1.27 6.16
C SER A 46 5.18 0.05 5.37
N PHE A 47 4.91 0.05 4.07
CA PHE A 47 5.44 -0.91 3.11
C PHE A 47 6.33 -0.19 2.12
N SER A 48 7.58 -0.64 1.98
CA SER A 48 8.54 -0.10 1.02
C SER A 48 8.82 -1.13 -0.06
N ILE A 49 8.57 -0.77 -1.31
CA ILE A 49 8.77 -1.61 -2.49
C ILE A 49 9.92 -1.01 -3.30
N SER A 50 10.96 -1.80 -3.58
CA SER A 50 12.04 -1.34 -4.44
C SER A 50 11.60 -1.38 -5.91
N ILE A 51 11.89 -0.30 -6.62
CA ILE A 51 11.61 -0.07 -8.03
C ILE A 51 12.95 0.20 -8.71
N ASP A 52 13.33 -0.63 -9.69
CA ASP A 52 14.61 -0.53 -10.42
C ASP A 52 15.87 -0.42 -9.53
N ASN A 53 15.86 -1.09 -8.36
CA ASN A 53 16.95 -1.23 -7.36
C ASN A 53 17.33 0.00 -6.51
N ASP A 54 17.14 1.23 -6.99
CA ASP A 54 17.65 2.44 -6.31
C ASP A 54 16.55 3.37 -5.79
N PHE A 55 15.28 2.98 -5.93
CA PHE A 55 14.14 3.82 -5.60
C PHE A 55 13.08 3.01 -4.86
N PHE A 56 12.52 3.57 -3.80
CA PHE A 56 11.48 2.90 -3.01
C PHE A 56 10.15 3.62 -3.18
N LEU A 57 9.13 2.86 -3.60
CA LEU A 57 7.74 3.26 -3.49
C LEU A 57 7.25 2.88 -2.09
N ILE A 58 6.79 3.87 -1.34
CA ILE A 58 6.48 3.72 0.08
C ILE A 58 4.99 3.98 0.28
N PHE A 59 4.30 3.00 0.84
CA PHE A 59 2.90 3.09 1.27
C PHE A 59 2.84 3.28 2.78
N LYS A 60 2.10 4.28 3.22
CA LYS A 60 1.81 4.59 4.63
C LYS A 60 0.32 4.83 4.80
N ASN A 61 -0.17 4.67 6.02
CA ASN A 61 -1.53 5.02 6.37
C ASN A 61 -1.51 6.02 7.52
N VAL A 62 -2.52 6.89 7.56
CA VAL A 62 -2.75 7.81 8.67
C VAL A 62 -4.18 7.64 9.13
N TRP A 63 -4.32 7.31 10.41
CA TRP A 63 -5.58 7.25 11.12
C TRP A 63 -6.06 8.66 11.46
N LEU A 64 -7.33 8.93 11.17
CA LEU A 64 -7.97 10.23 11.30
C LEU A 64 -9.36 10.04 11.92
N GLU A 65 -9.86 11.08 12.57
CA GLU A 65 -11.18 11.09 13.22
C GLU A 65 -12.06 12.19 12.62
N THR A 66 -13.35 11.91 12.46
CA THR A 66 -14.34 12.94 12.12
C THR A 66 -14.81 13.71 13.38
N ASP A 67 -15.60 14.77 13.22
CA ASP A 67 -16.13 15.55 14.35
C ASP A 67 -17.04 14.73 15.28
N VAL A 68 -17.60 13.61 14.80
CA VAL A 68 -18.37 12.67 15.62
C VAL A 68 -17.55 11.49 16.14
N TYR A 69 -16.21 11.61 16.15
CA TYR A 69 -15.26 10.61 16.63
C TYR A 69 -15.40 9.25 15.94
N ASN A 70 -15.65 9.26 14.62
CA ASN A 70 -15.53 8.05 13.83
C ASN A 70 -14.23 8.03 13.05
N ASP A 71 -13.64 6.85 13.02
CA ASP A 71 -12.32 6.62 12.45
C ASP A 71 -12.40 6.51 10.94
N TYR A 72 -11.42 7.09 10.27
CA TYR A 72 -11.17 6.88 8.85
C TYR A 72 -9.68 6.95 8.57
N TRP A 73 -9.30 6.66 7.33
CA TRP A 73 -7.91 6.50 6.94
C TRP A 73 -7.56 7.36 5.74
N LYS A 74 -6.33 7.88 5.73
CA LYS A 74 -5.70 8.48 4.55
C LYS A 74 -4.51 7.63 4.15
N LEU A 75 -4.62 6.97 3.00
CA LEU A 75 -3.48 6.35 2.35
C LEU A 75 -2.51 7.44 1.89
N ILE A 76 -1.23 7.22 2.14
CA ILE A 76 -0.14 8.08 1.71
C ILE A 76 0.81 7.25 0.86
N VAL A 77 1.13 7.76 -0.31
CA VAL A 77 2.17 7.23 -1.20
C VAL A 77 3.28 8.24 -1.33
N GLU A 78 4.52 7.78 -1.13
CA GLU A 78 5.74 8.56 -1.21
C GLU A 78 6.82 7.80 -1.96
N CYS A 79 7.89 8.52 -2.30
CA CYS A 79 9.10 7.94 -2.84
C CYS A 79 10.32 8.31 -2.01
N GLY A 80 11.25 7.38 -1.90
CA GLY A 80 12.50 7.58 -1.19
C GLY A 80 13.68 6.89 -1.86
N ASP A 81 14.88 7.36 -1.52
CA ASP A 81 16.16 6.69 -1.80
C ASP A 81 16.45 5.55 -0.82
N LYS A 82 15.61 5.40 0.21
CA LYS A 82 15.68 4.36 1.24
C LYS A 82 14.27 3.95 1.67
N PRO A 83 14.09 2.72 2.16
CA PRO A 83 12.82 2.30 2.75
C PRO A 83 12.49 3.11 4.02
N ASP A 84 11.20 3.27 4.30
CA ASP A 84 10.71 3.98 5.48
C ASP A 84 10.75 3.12 6.74
N GLY A 85 11.07 3.72 7.89
CA GLY A 85 11.11 3.00 9.17
C GLY A 85 12.29 2.03 9.33
N ILE A 86 13.20 1.94 8.34
CA ILE A 86 14.36 1.05 8.36
C ILE A 86 15.65 1.86 8.28
N ILE A 87 16.55 1.64 9.23
CA ILE A 87 17.91 2.18 9.15
C ILE A 87 18.73 1.23 8.28
N TYR A 88 19.23 1.72 7.14
CA TYR A 88 20.13 0.98 6.26
C TYR A 88 21.60 1.32 6.56
N ASN A 89 22.39 0.29 6.89
CA ASN A 89 23.83 0.40 7.05
C ASN A 89 24.54 -0.10 5.78
N ILE A 90 24.88 0.82 4.88
CA ILE A 90 25.55 0.54 3.60
C ILE A 90 26.83 -0.28 3.77
N LYS A 91 27.62 0.00 4.82
CA LYS A 91 28.91 -0.67 5.05
C LYS A 91 28.74 -2.15 5.42
N GLN A 92 27.67 -2.47 6.14
CA GLN A 92 27.37 -3.82 6.59
C GLN A 92 26.32 -4.51 5.73
N ARG A 93 25.73 -3.79 4.76
CA ARG A 93 24.55 -4.22 3.99
C ARG A 93 23.46 -4.77 4.91
N SER A 94 23.24 -4.12 6.04
CA SER A 94 22.30 -4.56 7.08
C SER A 94 21.19 -3.53 7.29
N TYR A 95 20.02 -4.02 7.69
CA TYR A 95 18.84 -3.24 7.99
C TYR A 95 18.48 -3.40 9.46
N SER A 96 18.11 -2.32 10.15
CA SER A 96 17.60 -2.37 11.53
C SER A 96 16.32 -1.57 11.67
N GLY A 97 15.26 -2.20 12.18
CA GLY A 97 13.92 -1.64 12.35
C GLY A 97 12.83 -2.70 12.13
N PRO A 98 11.56 -2.46 12.52
CA PRO A 98 10.45 -3.33 12.16
C PRO A 98 10.19 -3.19 10.66
N HIS A 99 10.32 -4.29 9.91
CA HIS A 99 10.11 -4.28 8.47
C HIS A 99 9.62 -5.62 7.96
N PHE A 100 8.94 -5.55 6.82
CA PHE A 100 8.46 -6.68 6.07
C PHE A 100 9.31 -6.93 4.84
N THR A 101 9.62 -8.20 4.60
CA THR A 101 10.22 -8.64 3.35
C THR A 101 9.25 -9.56 2.64
N TYR A 102 8.77 -9.15 1.46
CA TYR A 102 8.09 -10.05 0.55
C TYR A 102 9.11 -10.60 -0.44
N HIS A 103 9.06 -11.89 -0.78
CA HIS A 103 9.94 -12.43 -1.82
C HIS A 103 9.14 -12.71 -3.09
N LEU A 104 9.38 -11.92 -4.13
CA LEU A 104 8.99 -12.29 -5.48
C LEU A 104 10.02 -13.27 -6.05
N PRO A 105 9.58 -14.28 -6.82
CA PRO A 105 10.49 -15.26 -7.42
C PRO A 105 11.47 -14.62 -8.42
N GLN A 106 11.08 -13.50 -9.02
CA GLN A 106 11.89 -12.69 -9.93
C GLN A 106 11.45 -11.22 -9.88
N ALA A 107 12.23 -10.33 -10.47
CA ALA A 107 11.80 -8.96 -10.70
C ALA A 107 10.66 -8.96 -11.73
N LEU A 108 9.53 -8.34 -11.39
CA LEU A 108 8.33 -8.32 -12.24
C LEU A 108 7.99 -6.88 -12.63
N ARG A 109 7.57 -6.67 -13.86
CA ARG A 109 7.17 -5.35 -14.33
C ARG A 109 5.81 -4.97 -13.75
N LEU A 110 5.67 -3.72 -13.28
CA LEU A 110 4.39 -3.12 -12.91
C LEU A 110 3.62 -2.71 -14.17
N GLU A 111 2.45 -3.30 -14.40
CA GLU A 111 1.66 -3.07 -15.62
C GLU A 111 0.52 -2.08 -15.42
N LYS A 112 -0.12 -2.13 -14.25
CA LYS A 112 -1.30 -1.30 -13.95
C LYS A 112 -1.41 -1.08 -12.46
N ILE A 113 -1.94 0.08 -12.08
CA ILE A 113 -2.32 0.37 -10.70
C ILE A 113 -3.81 0.72 -10.66
N GLU A 114 -4.54 0.11 -9.73
CA GLU A 114 -5.94 0.41 -9.48
C GLU A 114 -6.10 0.98 -8.08
N ILE A 115 -6.91 2.04 -7.97
CA ILE A 115 -7.22 2.70 -6.71
C ILE A 115 -8.71 2.56 -6.48
N TYR A 116 -9.07 1.92 -5.38
CA TYR A 116 -10.45 1.73 -4.95
C TYR A 116 -10.78 2.69 -3.84
N GLN A 117 -11.98 3.27 -3.91
CA GLN A 117 -12.52 4.16 -2.90
C GLN A 117 -13.68 3.51 -2.15
N LYS A 118 -13.85 3.94 -0.90
CA LYS A 118 -15.01 3.64 -0.08
C LYS A 118 -15.66 4.96 0.34
N THR A 119 -16.99 4.96 0.38
CA THR A 119 -17.78 6.07 0.92
C THR A 119 -18.53 5.55 2.14
N GLU A 120 -18.33 6.19 3.28
CA GLU A 120 -19.04 5.87 4.51
C GLU A 120 -19.93 7.03 4.93
N LEU A 121 -21.14 6.69 5.39
CA LEU A 121 -22.12 7.65 5.92
C LEU A 121 -22.24 7.43 7.42
N ILE A 122 -21.97 8.48 8.20
CA ILE A 122 -21.87 8.41 9.64
C ILE A 122 -22.61 9.61 10.24
N GLY A 123 -23.81 9.37 10.79
CA GLY A 123 -24.67 10.46 11.27
C GLY A 123 -25.02 11.45 10.16
N GLU A 124 -24.60 12.71 10.31
CA GLU A 124 -24.74 13.78 9.31
C GLU A 124 -23.46 14.04 8.49
N GLU A 125 -22.50 13.11 8.55
CA GLU A 125 -21.21 13.20 7.89
C GLU A 125 -21.05 12.14 6.80
N GLN A 126 -20.27 12.48 5.79
CA GLN A 126 -19.91 11.58 4.71
C GLN A 126 -18.40 11.63 4.50
N VAL A 127 -17.75 10.46 4.50
CA VAL A 127 -16.31 10.33 4.32
C VAL A 127 -16.04 9.60 3.01
N HIS A 128 -15.18 10.17 2.17
CA HIS A 128 -14.72 9.57 0.91
C HIS A 128 -13.22 9.37 0.97
N PHE A 129 -12.76 8.12 0.87
CA PHE A 129 -11.34 7.82 1.04
C PHE A 129 -10.87 6.69 0.11
N ASP A 130 -9.58 6.73 -0.24
CA ASP A 130 -8.94 5.66 -0.99
C ASP A 130 -8.69 4.48 -0.05
N TYR A 131 -9.50 3.44 -0.21
CA TYR A 131 -9.49 2.25 0.64
C TYR A 131 -8.44 1.23 0.22
N ALA A 132 -8.17 1.09 -1.08
CA ALA A 132 -7.18 0.12 -1.53
C ALA A 132 -6.36 0.62 -2.72
N VAL A 133 -5.11 0.18 -2.77
CA VAL A 133 -4.27 0.29 -3.96
C VAL A 133 -3.83 -1.10 -4.38
N LEU A 134 -4.12 -1.45 -5.62
CA LEU A 134 -3.74 -2.71 -6.24
C LEU A 134 -2.65 -2.44 -7.27
N LEU A 135 -1.50 -3.08 -7.10
CA LEU A 135 -0.41 -3.15 -8.07
C LEU A 135 -0.56 -4.45 -8.86
N HIS A 136 -0.81 -4.33 -10.17
CA HIS A 136 -0.89 -5.45 -11.08
C HIS A 136 0.44 -5.61 -11.79
N LEU A 137 1.11 -6.72 -11.54
CA LEU A 137 2.38 -7.09 -12.13
C LEU A 137 2.14 -8.06 -13.29
N GLU A 138 3.19 -8.27 -14.09
CA GLU A 138 3.26 -9.39 -15.03
C GLU A 138 2.94 -10.73 -14.35
N GLU A 139 2.56 -11.73 -15.15
CA GLU A 139 2.20 -13.09 -14.70
C GLU A 139 0.93 -13.16 -13.82
N ASP A 140 0.00 -12.21 -14.00
CA ASP A 140 -1.29 -12.13 -13.28
C ASP A 140 -1.16 -12.02 -11.76
N ILE A 141 -0.05 -11.44 -11.28
CA ILE A 141 0.24 -11.22 -9.87
C ILE A 141 -0.32 -9.87 -9.44
N THR A 142 -1.13 -9.87 -8.38
CA THR A 142 -1.68 -8.65 -7.79
C THR A 142 -1.19 -8.50 -6.35
N LEU A 143 -0.65 -7.33 -6.04
CA LEU A 143 -0.33 -6.91 -4.68
C LEU A 143 -1.37 -5.87 -4.27
N ALA A 144 -2.12 -6.13 -3.22
CA ALA A 144 -3.13 -5.21 -2.72
C ALA A 144 -2.70 -4.65 -1.37
N PHE A 145 -2.88 -3.34 -1.19
CA PHE A 145 -2.60 -2.61 0.04
C PHE A 145 -3.88 -2.01 0.59
N PHE A 146 -4.21 -2.31 1.85
CA PHE A 146 -5.42 -1.88 2.55
C PHE A 146 -5.09 -1.23 3.90
N PRO A 147 -5.88 -0.27 4.41
CA PRO A 147 -5.79 0.15 5.79
C PRO A 147 -6.25 -0.99 6.71
N MET A 148 -5.67 -1.06 7.91
CA MET A 148 -6.13 -1.98 8.94
C MET A 148 -7.09 -1.29 9.89
N GLU A 149 -8.28 -1.87 10.06
CA GLU A 149 -9.28 -1.33 10.99
C GLU A 149 -8.92 -1.58 12.46
N SER A 150 -8.17 -2.66 12.75
CA SER A 150 -7.82 -3.08 14.11
C SER A 150 -6.53 -2.47 14.66
N ILE A 151 -5.75 -1.78 13.82
CA ILE A 151 -4.44 -1.21 14.19
C ILE A 151 -4.35 0.20 13.59
N ALA A 152 -4.29 1.21 14.45
CA ALA A 152 -4.08 2.60 14.03
C ALA A 152 -2.80 2.72 13.17
N ASP A 153 -2.89 3.47 12.07
CA ASP A 153 -1.84 3.64 11.05
C ASP A 153 -1.38 2.34 10.36
N GLY A 154 -2.02 1.21 10.65
CA GLY A 154 -1.66 -0.08 10.06
C GLY A 154 -2.05 -0.16 8.59
N ILE A 155 -1.20 -0.79 7.80
CA ILE A 155 -1.49 -1.27 6.44
C ILE A 155 -1.41 -2.79 6.45
N GLU A 156 -2.32 -3.40 5.69
CA GLU A 156 -2.25 -4.80 5.26
C GLU A 156 -1.78 -4.88 3.80
N MET A 157 -0.85 -5.79 3.52
CA MET A 157 -0.56 -6.24 2.16
C MET A 157 -1.09 -7.66 1.94
N ASN A 158 -1.85 -7.88 0.86
CA ASN A 158 -2.44 -9.17 0.52
C ASN A 158 -2.22 -9.52 -0.96
N THR A 159 -2.08 -10.81 -1.27
CA THR A 159 -1.94 -11.33 -2.64
C THR A 159 -2.96 -12.42 -2.99
N ASN A 160 -3.82 -12.80 -2.03
CA ASN A 160 -4.86 -13.80 -2.25
C ASN A 160 -6.06 -13.16 -2.96
N LYS A 161 -6.37 -13.61 -4.17
CA LYS A 161 -7.44 -13.05 -5.01
C LYS A 161 -8.83 -13.12 -4.35
N GLU A 162 -9.14 -14.19 -3.62
CA GLU A 162 -10.43 -14.32 -2.93
C GLU A 162 -10.56 -13.29 -1.81
N HIS A 163 -9.51 -13.12 -1.02
CA HIS A 163 -9.47 -12.12 0.05
C HIS A 163 -9.56 -10.69 -0.51
N ILE A 164 -8.79 -10.39 -1.57
CA ILE A 164 -8.82 -9.09 -2.25
C ILE A 164 -10.24 -8.78 -2.75
N ASN A 165 -10.87 -9.74 -3.44
CA ASN A 165 -12.23 -9.56 -3.94
C ASN A 165 -13.23 -9.35 -2.80
N GLN A 166 -13.09 -10.10 -1.70
CA GLN A 166 -13.94 -9.94 -0.53
C GLN A 166 -13.82 -8.55 0.10
N ALA A 167 -12.58 -8.05 0.27
CA ALA A 167 -12.31 -6.73 0.82
C ALA A 167 -12.84 -5.60 -0.08
N LEU A 168 -12.87 -5.82 -1.40
CA LEU A 168 -13.31 -4.82 -2.38
C LEU A 168 -14.82 -4.85 -2.68
N ASN A 169 -15.59 -5.79 -2.11
CA ASN A 169 -17.01 -5.98 -2.44
C ASN A 169 -17.86 -4.71 -2.29
N ASP A 170 -17.57 -3.88 -1.28
CA ASP A 170 -18.30 -2.65 -1.01
C ASP A 170 -17.52 -1.39 -1.44
N CYS A 171 -16.49 -1.57 -2.27
CA CYS A 171 -15.67 -0.49 -2.80
C CYS A 171 -16.02 -0.18 -4.26
N SER A 172 -15.72 1.03 -4.71
CA SER A 172 -15.82 1.41 -6.12
C SER A 172 -14.44 1.71 -6.69
N LEU A 173 -14.19 1.31 -7.94
CA LEU A 173 -12.96 1.65 -8.66
C LEU A 173 -12.96 3.17 -8.91
N ARG A 174 -11.98 3.88 -8.33
CA ARG A 174 -11.84 5.33 -8.48
C ARG A 174 -10.95 5.71 -9.64
N LYS A 175 -9.78 5.06 -9.75
CA LYS A 175 -8.75 5.44 -10.73
C LYS A 175 -7.98 4.21 -11.20
N VAL A 176 -7.66 4.22 -12.50
CA VAL A 176 -6.75 3.26 -13.14
C VAL A 176 -5.57 4.04 -13.69
N ILE A 177 -4.36 3.57 -13.41
CA ILE A 177 -3.11 4.11 -13.93
C ILE A 177 -2.46 3.03 -14.79
N MET A 178 -2.18 3.37 -16.05
CA MET A 178 -1.58 2.53 -17.08
C MET A 178 -0.46 3.31 -17.78
#